data_AF-A0A8D9FGP5-F1
#
_entry.id   AF-A0A8D9FGP5-F1
#
_cell.length_a   1.000
_cell.length_b   1.000
_cell.length_c   1.000
_cell.angle_alpha   90.00
_cell.angle_beta   90.00
_cell.angle_gamma   90.00
#
_symmetry.space_group_name_H-M   'P 1'
#
loop_
_entity.id
_entity.type
_entity.pdbx_description
1 polymer ?
#
loop_
_entity_poly.entity_id
_entity_poly.type
_entity_poly.pdbx_seq_one_letter_code
_entity_poly.pdbx_strand_id
1 'polypeptide(L)'
;MGSYTGGFHLSSAIFILQKRAIRTIFGMRRDESCSTHTSIFKDNKILTLWGQLALDTCVLIHKNQNSINRHSNDHHYDTRAKDNLVTSREIMFQKSYLNTGIKLFNNLPSSLKQINNINKFKEKLKTHIINISPYCLQDL
;
A
#
# COMPACT_ATOMS: atom_id res chain seq x y z
N MET A 1 14.09 8.59 27.08
CA MET A 1 13.62 8.79 25.69
C MET A 1 12.86 7.53 25.28
N GLY A 2 11.55 7.51 25.48
CA GLY A 2 10.71 6.32 25.33
C GLY A 2 10.43 5.98 23.87
N SER A 3 10.80 4.76 23.48
CA SER A 3 10.67 4.22 22.13
C SER A 3 9.22 3.90 21.80
N TYR A 4 8.68 4.52 20.74
CA TYR A 4 7.38 4.19 20.15
C TYR A 4 7.44 2.83 19.45
N THR A 5 7.14 1.74 20.17
CA THR A 5 7.11 0.36 19.59
C THR A 5 5.76 -0.35 19.74
N GLY A 6 4.71 0.33 20.19
CA GLY A 6 3.39 -0.29 20.40
C GLY A 6 2.61 -0.65 19.12
N GLY A 7 2.83 0.06 18.00
CA GLY A 7 2.00 -0.11 16.79
C GLY A 7 2.35 -1.31 15.90
N PHE A 8 3.62 -1.72 15.88
CA PHE A 8 4.08 -2.82 15.03
C PHE A 8 3.55 -4.17 15.53
N HIS A 9 3.47 -4.34 16.85
CA HIS A 9 3.02 -5.58 17.49
C HIS A 9 1.53 -5.85 17.30
N LEU A 10 0.69 -4.81 17.23
CA LEU A 10 -0.74 -4.97 17.01
C LEU A 10 -1.04 -5.33 15.54
N SER A 11 -0.37 -4.67 14.60
CA SER A 11 -0.58 -4.90 13.16
C SER A 11 -0.20 -6.33 12.76
N SER A 12 0.91 -6.85 13.30
CA SER A 12 1.32 -8.24 13.09
C SER A 12 0.32 -9.23 13.70
N ALA A 13 -0.21 -8.95 14.89
CA ALA A 13 -1.23 -9.77 15.53
C ALA A 13 -2.54 -9.81 14.70
N ILE A 14 -3.01 -8.66 14.20
CA ILE A 14 -4.19 -8.58 13.32
C ILE A 14 -3.97 -9.40 12.04
N PHE A 15 -2.78 -9.31 11.43
CA PHE A 15 -2.49 -10.09 10.23
C PHE A 15 -2.45 -11.60 10.50
N ILE A 16 -1.93 -12.02 11.65
CA ILE A 16 -1.99 -13.41 12.10
C ILE A 16 -3.45 -13.87 12.28
N LEU A 17 -4.30 -13.03 12.88
CA LEU A 17 -5.74 -13.33 13.03
C LEU A 17 -6.43 -13.44 11.67
N GLN A 18 -6.12 -12.56 10.71
CA GLN A 18 -6.66 -12.65 9.36
C GLN A 18 -6.30 -13.98 8.69
N LYS A 19 -5.03 -14.41 8.77
CA LYS A 19 -4.59 -15.71 8.26
C LYS A 19 -5.31 -16.87 8.95
N ARG A 20 -5.51 -16.80 10.27
CA ARG A 20 -6.27 -17.81 11.02
C ARG A 20 -7.73 -17.90 10.55
N ALA A 21 -8.40 -16.77 10.35
CA ALA A 21 -9.77 -16.74 9.86
C ALA A 21 -9.89 -17.39 8.47
N ILE A 22 -8.98 -17.06 7.55
CA ILE A 22 -8.93 -17.66 6.21
C ILE A 22 -8.69 -19.17 6.30
N ARG A 23 -7.73 -19.60 7.14
CA ARG A 23 -7.48 -21.04 7.35
C ARG A 23 -8.73 -21.78 7.81
N THR A 24 -9.50 -21.18 8.72
CA THR A 24 -10.76 -21.77 9.20
C THR A 24 -11.81 -21.81 8.10
N ILE A 25 -12.01 -20.73 7.35
CA ILE A 25 -13.01 -20.63 6.27
C ILE A 25 -12.74 -21.66 5.17
N PHE A 26 -11.47 -21.85 4.79
CA PHE A 26 -11.07 -22.75 3.70
C PHE A 26 -10.64 -24.15 4.18
N GLY A 27 -10.77 -24.47 5.47
CA GLY A 27 -10.48 -25.82 5.99
C GLY A 27 -9.01 -26.26 5.88
N MET A 28 -8.07 -25.32 5.94
CA MET A 28 -6.64 -25.56 5.70
C MET A 28 -5.97 -26.40 6.81
N ARG A 29 -5.15 -27.38 6.41
CA ARG A 29 -4.40 -28.22 7.35
C ARG A 29 -3.21 -27.48 7.96
N ARG A 30 -2.86 -27.77 9.22
CA ARG A 30 -1.83 -27.04 10.02
C ARG A 30 -0.46 -26.97 9.34
N ASP A 31 -0.15 -27.95 8.51
CA ASP A 31 1.10 -28.16 7.78
C ASP A 31 1.17 -27.46 6.41
N GLU A 32 0.08 -26.83 5.95
CA GLU A 32 0.11 -26.06 4.71
C GLU A 32 0.99 -24.80 4.87
N SER A 33 1.96 -24.67 3.95
CA SER A 33 3.00 -23.64 3.96
C SER A 33 2.49 -22.21 3.81
N CYS A 34 3.29 -21.20 4.19
CA CYS A 34 2.93 -19.79 3.98
C CYS A 34 2.62 -19.43 2.51
N SER A 35 3.20 -20.16 1.54
CA SER A 35 2.96 -19.95 0.11
C SER A 35 1.53 -20.31 -0.34
N THR A 36 0.90 -21.32 0.27
CA THR A 36 -0.50 -21.65 -0.02
C THR A 36 -1.45 -20.58 0.52
N HIS A 37 -1.10 -19.89 1.62
CA HIS A 37 -1.89 -18.73 2.08
C HIS A 37 -1.91 -17.61 1.05
N THR A 38 -0.75 -17.24 0.49
CA THR A 38 -0.65 -16.21 -0.57
C THR A 38 -1.50 -16.56 -1.79
N SER A 39 -1.52 -17.83 -2.18
CA SER A 39 -2.36 -18.31 -3.30
C SER A 39 -3.85 -18.14 -2.98
N ILE A 40 -4.30 -18.47 -1.77
CA ILE A 40 -5.71 -18.33 -1.37
C ILE A 40 -6.17 -16.87 -1.37
N PHE A 41 -5.34 -15.93 -0.91
CA PHE A 41 -5.67 -14.50 -0.99
C PHE A 41 -5.89 -14.08 -2.45
N LYS A 42 -4.98 -14.49 -3.33
CA LYS A 42 -5.04 -14.18 -4.76
C LYS A 42 -6.25 -14.82 -5.45
N ASP A 43 -6.43 -16.13 -5.27
CA ASP A 43 -7.46 -16.93 -5.94
C ASP A 43 -8.87 -16.51 -5.52
N ASN A 44 -9.04 -16.12 -4.26
CA ASN A 44 -10.32 -15.65 -3.72
C ASN A 44 -10.49 -14.12 -3.80
N LYS A 45 -9.54 -13.40 -4.43
CA LYS A 45 -9.56 -11.93 -4.56
C LYS A 45 -9.69 -11.21 -3.21
N ILE A 46 -9.09 -11.78 -2.16
CA ILE A 46 -9.04 -11.23 -0.80
C ILE A 46 -7.76 -10.41 -0.64
N LEU A 47 -7.89 -9.21 -0.08
CA LEU A 47 -6.73 -8.38 0.26
C LEU A 47 -6.12 -8.81 1.60
N THR A 48 -4.79 -8.86 1.67
CA THR A 48 -4.10 -8.92 2.96
C THR A 48 -4.30 -7.62 3.74
N LEU A 49 -4.11 -7.65 5.06
CA LEU A 49 -4.15 -6.44 5.89
C LEU A 49 -3.26 -5.32 5.32
N TRP A 50 -2.04 -5.68 4.91
CA TRP A 50 -1.08 -4.75 4.31
C TRP A 50 -1.52 -4.27 2.93
N GLY A 51 -2.10 -5.15 2.13
CA GLY A 51 -2.68 -4.78 0.84
C GLY A 51 -3.83 -3.79 0.99
N GLN A 52 -4.70 -3.98 1.98
CA GLN A 52 -5.79 -3.05 2.29
C GLN A 52 -5.25 -1.69 2.76
N LEU A 53 -4.27 -1.70 3.67
CA LEU A 53 -3.62 -0.48 4.13
C LEU A 53 -2.97 0.29 2.98
N ALA A 54 -2.27 -0.41 2.08
CA ALA A 54 -1.65 0.20 0.91
C ALA A 54 -2.68 0.78 -0.07
N LEU A 55 -3.78 0.06 -0.31
CA LEU A 55 -4.89 0.52 -1.15
C LEU A 55 -5.47 1.83 -0.60
N ASP A 56 -5.84 1.87 0.67
CA ASP A 56 -6.45 3.05 1.29
C ASP A 56 -5.48 4.23 1.33
N THR A 57 -4.21 3.95 1.63
CA THR A 57 -3.15 4.97 1.62
C THR A 57 -2.97 5.57 0.23
N CYS A 58 -2.83 4.74 -0.81
CA CYS A 58 -2.64 5.21 -2.17
C CYS A 58 -3.88 5.93 -2.71
N VAL A 59 -5.09 5.49 -2.37
CA VAL A 59 -6.34 6.18 -2.72
C VAL A 59 -6.44 7.54 -2.05
N LEU A 60 -6.03 7.64 -0.78
CA LEU A 60 -5.98 8.91 -0.06
C LEU A 60 -4.97 9.88 -0.70
N ILE A 61 -3.78 9.39 -1.03
CA ILE A 61 -2.78 10.19 -1.74
C ILE A 61 -3.33 10.63 -3.11
N HIS A 62 -3.94 9.71 -3.88
CA HIS A 62 -4.54 10.01 -5.18
C HIS A 62 -5.57 11.14 -5.12
N LYS A 63 -6.46 11.11 -4.13
CA LYS A 63 -7.45 12.18 -3.89
C LYS A 63 -6.82 13.53 -3.56
N ASN A 64 -5.70 13.53 -2.84
CA ASN A 64 -5.02 14.74 -2.38
C ASN A 64 -3.88 15.18 -3.30
N GLN A 65 -3.69 14.55 -4.46
CA GLN A 65 -2.58 14.87 -5.38
C GLN A 65 -2.54 16.33 -5.81
N ASN A 66 -3.69 16.98 -5.92
CA ASN A 66 -3.76 18.40 -6.32
C ASN A 66 -3.27 19.34 -5.22
N SER A 67 -3.28 18.89 -3.97
CA SER A 67 -2.82 19.65 -2.80
C SER A 67 -1.38 19.31 -2.41
N ILE A 68 -0.79 18.26 -2.99
CA ILE A 68 0.58 17.81 -2.72
C ILE A 68 1.46 18.27 -3.89
N ASN A 69 2.50 19.06 -3.59
CA ASN A 69 3.42 19.55 -4.63
C ASN A 69 4.08 18.39 -5.41
N ARG A 70 4.14 18.53 -6.73
CA ARG A 70 4.83 17.62 -7.65
C ARG A 70 6.23 18.13 -7.98
N HIS A 71 7.16 17.23 -8.32
CA HIS A 71 8.51 17.61 -8.71
C HIS A 71 8.52 18.53 -9.95
N SER A 72 7.52 18.38 -10.83
CA SER A 72 7.29 19.25 -11.99
C SER A 72 7.05 20.72 -11.65
N ASN A 73 6.63 21.04 -10.41
CA ASN A 73 6.34 22.42 -10.00
C ASN A 73 7.60 23.17 -9.57
N ASP A 74 8.65 22.45 -9.14
CA ASP A 74 9.88 23.05 -8.64
C ASP A 74 10.98 23.15 -9.72
N HIS A 75 10.98 22.29 -10.75
CA HIS A 75 11.99 22.29 -11.80
C HIS A 75 11.43 22.00 -13.20
N HIS A 76 11.66 22.93 -14.14
CA HIS A 76 11.29 22.84 -15.56
C HIS A 76 12.25 21.94 -16.40
N TYR A 77 12.87 20.94 -15.77
CA TYR A 77 13.75 19.98 -16.44
C TYR A 77 13.09 18.59 -16.45
N ASP A 78 12.98 17.99 -17.65
CA ASP A 78 12.44 16.64 -17.84
C ASP A 78 13.39 15.59 -17.25
N THR A 79 13.23 15.33 -15.96
CA THR A 79 13.85 14.18 -15.30
C THR A 79 12.84 13.05 -15.16
N ARG A 80 13.33 11.80 -15.22
CA ARG A 80 12.52 10.57 -15.13
C ARG A 80 11.60 10.48 -13.89
N ALA A 81 11.76 11.38 -12.92
CA ALA A 81 10.97 11.49 -11.68
C ALA A 81 9.94 12.64 -11.68
N LYS A 82 9.72 13.32 -12.81
CA LYS A 82 8.83 14.50 -12.91
C LYS A 82 7.40 14.24 -12.41
N ASP A 83 6.88 13.04 -12.63
CA ASP A 83 5.54 12.61 -12.21
C ASP A 83 5.46 12.13 -10.76
N ASN A 84 6.58 12.10 -10.03
CA ASN A 84 6.58 11.71 -8.63
C ASN A 84 6.09 12.86 -7.73
N LEU A 85 5.39 12.49 -6.66
CA LEU A 85 4.98 13.43 -5.62
C LEU A 85 6.17 13.76 -4.71
N VAL A 86 6.33 15.04 -4.38
CA VAL A 86 7.41 15.53 -3.51
C VAL A 86 6.92 15.53 -2.07
N THR A 87 7.71 14.96 -1.17
CA THR A 87 7.52 15.20 0.26
C THR A 87 8.06 16.59 0.60
N SER A 88 7.19 17.57 0.88
CA SER A 88 7.63 18.87 1.38
C SER A 88 8.25 18.74 2.78
N ARG A 89 9.08 19.71 3.20
CA ARG A 89 9.65 19.75 4.56
C ARG A 89 8.54 19.65 5.62
N GLU A 90 7.41 20.32 5.40
CA GLU A 90 6.26 20.27 6.30
C GLU A 90 5.65 18.86 6.41
N ILE A 91 5.49 18.14 5.30
CA ILE A 91 5.01 16.74 5.31
C ILE A 91 6.02 15.80 5.97
N MET A 92 7.32 16.09 5.85
CA MET A 92 8.38 15.35 6.53
C MET A 92 8.30 15.52 8.05
N PHE A 93 7.87 16.69 8.54
CA PHE A 93 7.63 16.95 9.96
C PHE A 93 6.24 16.50 10.45
N GLN A 94 5.23 16.44 9.58
CA GLN A 94 3.82 16.15 9.94
C GLN A 94 3.39 14.66 9.90
N LYS A 95 4.23 13.75 10.41
CA LYS A 95 3.96 12.31 10.64
C LYS A 95 4.32 11.37 9.48
N SER A 96 5.02 10.29 9.88
CA SER A 96 5.53 9.17 9.07
C SER A 96 4.57 8.58 8.03
N TYR A 97 3.26 8.60 8.28
CA TYR A 97 2.26 7.95 7.42
C TYR A 97 2.14 8.59 6.02
N LEU A 98 2.06 9.93 5.94
CA LEU A 98 1.95 10.61 4.63
C LEU A 98 3.21 10.42 3.80
N ASN A 99 4.38 10.53 4.42
CA ASN A 99 5.66 10.27 3.76
C ASN A 99 5.77 8.81 3.27
N THR A 100 5.33 7.84 4.08
CA THR A 100 5.29 6.43 3.68
C THR A 100 4.30 6.20 2.55
N GLY A 101 3.13 6.84 2.59
CA GLY A 101 2.12 6.78 1.54
C GLY A 101 2.56 7.38 0.21
N ILE A 102 3.28 8.51 0.26
CA ILE A 102 3.88 9.14 -0.94
C ILE A 102 4.92 8.20 -1.56
N LYS A 103 5.78 7.56 -0.76
CA LYS A 103 6.76 6.59 -1.25
C LYS A 103 6.09 5.38 -1.90
N LEU A 104 5.08 4.80 -1.24
CA LEU A 104 4.29 3.70 -1.79
C LEU A 104 3.62 4.10 -3.10
N PHE A 105 3.01 5.29 -3.15
CA PHE A 105 2.36 5.79 -4.37
C PHE A 105 3.37 5.99 -5.51
N ASN A 106 4.55 6.54 -5.21
CA ASN A 106 5.59 6.79 -6.22
C ASN A 106 6.15 5.50 -6.82
N ASN A 107 6.24 4.42 -6.02
CA ASN A 107 6.66 3.08 -6.47
C ASN A 107 5.63 2.42 -7.41
N LEU A 108 4.39 2.91 -7.46
CA LEU A 108 3.38 2.33 -8.35
C LEU A 108 3.77 2.50 -9.83
N PRO A 109 3.41 1.52 -10.69
CA PRO A 109 3.53 1.64 -12.13
C PRO A 109 2.90 2.93 -12.67
N SER A 110 3.56 3.59 -13.63
CA SER A 110 3.07 4.81 -14.26
C SER A 110 1.66 4.65 -14.86
N SER A 111 1.34 3.45 -15.36
CA SER A 111 0.02 3.10 -15.89
C SER A 111 -1.11 3.18 -14.85
N LEU A 112 -0.81 3.00 -13.57
CA LEU A 112 -1.76 3.22 -12.47
C LEU A 112 -1.82 4.69 -12.09
N LYS A 113 -0.67 5.38 -12.03
CA LYS A 113 -0.58 6.80 -11.63
C LYS A 113 -1.32 7.74 -12.59
N GLN A 114 -1.37 7.41 -13.88
CA GLN A 114 -2.04 8.21 -14.91
C GLN A 114 -3.58 8.08 -14.92
N ILE A 115 -4.17 7.23 -14.07
CA ILE A 115 -5.62 7.06 -14.02
C ILE A 115 -6.24 8.22 -13.24
N ASN A 116 -6.94 9.12 -13.94
CA ASN A 116 -7.59 10.27 -13.30
C ASN A 116 -8.87 9.89 -12.52
N ASN A 117 -9.58 8.86 -12.96
CA ASN A 117 -10.82 8.44 -12.31
C ASN A 117 -10.52 7.60 -11.05
N ILE A 118 -10.90 8.11 -9.89
CA ILE A 118 -10.63 7.48 -8.58
C ILE A 118 -11.18 6.06 -8.45
N ASN A 119 -12.35 5.77 -9.03
CA ASN A 119 -12.97 4.44 -8.96
C ASN A 119 -12.18 3.45 -9.82
N LYS A 120 -11.84 3.84 -11.06
CA LYS A 120 -10.99 3.02 -11.94
C LYS A 120 -9.59 2.81 -11.36
N PHE A 121 -9.03 3.84 -10.72
CA PHE A 121 -7.75 3.75 -10.02
C PHE A 121 -7.83 2.72 -8.89
N LYS A 122 -8.84 2.85 -8.01
CA LYS A 122 -9.06 1.93 -6.89
C LYS A 122 -9.21 0.48 -7.35
N GLU A 123 -9.99 0.22 -8.41
CA GLU A 123 -10.18 -1.13 -8.92
C GLU A 123 -8.91 -1.74 -9.50
N LYS A 124 -8.19 -0.98 -10.34
CA LYS A 124 -6.94 -1.46 -10.94
C LYS A 124 -5.84 -1.64 -9.89
N LEU A 125 -5.74 -0.73 -8.94
CA LEU A 125 -4.79 -0.84 -7.82
C LEU A 125 -5.14 -2.04 -6.93
N LYS A 126 -6.41 -2.24 -6.59
CA LYS A 126 -6.85 -3.42 -5.83
C LYS A 126 -6.43 -4.72 -6.53
N THR A 127 -6.64 -4.80 -7.84
CA THR A 127 -6.26 -5.97 -8.64
C THR A 127 -4.73 -6.18 -8.62
N HIS A 128 -3.97 -5.10 -8.77
CA HIS A 128 -2.51 -5.13 -8.72
C HIS A 128 -2.00 -5.63 -7.37
N ILE A 129 -2.55 -5.12 -6.27
CA ILE A 129 -2.17 -5.50 -4.90
C ILE A 129 -2.55 -6.95 -4.59
N ILE A 130 -3.73 -7.42 -5.04
CA ILE A 130 -4.14 -8.82 -4.87
C ILE A 130 -3.15 -9.76 -5.58
N ASN A 131 -2.66 -9.39 -6.76
CA ASN A 131 -1.71 -10.21 -7.51
C ASN A 131 -0.35 -10.32 -6.82
N ILE A 132 0.08 -9.27 -6.10
CA ILE A 132 1.29 -9.27 -5.29
C ILE A 132 1.06 -10.03 -3.97
N SER A 133 -0.12 -9.87 -3.36
CA SER A 133 -0.49 -10.42 -2.05
C SER A 133 0.59 -10.17 -0.97
N PRO A 134 0.87 -8.89 -0.65
CA PRO A 134 2.03 -8.50 0.16
C PRO A 134 1.93 -9.02 1.60
N TYR A 135 3.06 -9.49 2.14
CA TYR A 135 3.20 -9.96 3.52
C TYR A 135 3.56 -8.83 4.49
N CYS A 136 4.20 -7.78 3.98
CA CYS A 136 4.47 -6.51 4.66
C CYS A 136 4.38 -5.33 3.67
N LEU A 137 4.42 -4.08 4.18
CA LEU A 137 4.34 -2.88 3.33
C LEU A 137 5.54 -2.73 2.38
N GLN A 138 6.68 -3.37 2.68
CA GLN A 138 7.88 -3.32 1.86
C GLN A 138 7.79 -4.23 0.63
N ASP A 139 6.83 -5.16 0.59
CA ASP A 139 6.62 -6.08 -0.53
C ASP A 139 5.78 -5.46 -1.67
N LEU A 140 5.47 -4.16 -1.59
CA LEU A 140 4.64 -3.38 -2.52
C LEU A 140 5.46 -2.49 -3.46
#